data_AF-A0A438WHY4-F1
#
_entry.id   AF-A0A438WHY4-F1
#
_cell.length_a   1.000
_cell.length_b   1.000
_cell.length_c   1.000
_cell.angle_alpha   90.00
_cell.angle_beta   90.00
_cell.angle_gamma   90.00
#
_symmetry.space_group_name_H-M   'P 1'
#
loop_
_entity.id
_entity.type
_entity.pdbx_description
1 polymer ?
#
loop_
_entity_poly.entity_id
_entity_poly.type
_entity_poly.pdbx_seq_one_letter_code
_entity_poly.pdbx_strand_id
1 'polypeptide(L)'
;IANSITISDYFETRFSDDKHILRLISAFVILIFFIFYISSGLVSGAKLFEATFGIQYNYALSIGTLIIVSYTFLGGYKAVCWTDLIQGLLMMSALIVVPIVMTIHLGGIGEGIKIIREIKPENLSFLQGSSVVAIISSLAWGLGYFGQPHILVRFMSIRSIRDVPKAT
;
A
#
# COMPACT_ATOMS: atom_id res chain seq x y z
N ILE A 1 28.16 -0.95 5.70
CA ILE A 1 26.77 -0.41 5.68
C ILE A 1 26.38 0.15 4.31
N ALA A 2 27.29 0.84 3.60
CA ALA A 2 26.99 1.59 2.37
C ALA A 2 26.72 0.79 1.06
N ASN A 3 26.59 -0.55 1.10
CA ASN A 3 26.39 -1.38 -0.10
C ASN A 3 25.31 -2.47 0.07
N SER A 4 24.42 -2.34 1.06
CA SER A 4 23.33 -3.30 1.23
C SER A 4 22.21 -3.01 0.22
N ILE A 5 21.82 -4.00 -0.57
CA ILE A 5 20.79 -3.85 -1.63
C ILE A 5 19.40 -4.25 -1.10
N THR A 6 19.37 -5.02 -0.01
CA THR A 6 18.14 -5.47 0.66
C THR A 6 18.18 -5.16 2.15
N ILE A 7 17.01 -5.16 2.79
CA ILE A 7 16.89 -4.90 4.24
C ILE A 7 17.50 -6.03 5.06
N SER A 8 17.36 -7.28 4.60
CA SER A 8 17.98 -8.44 5.23
C SER A 8 19.51 -8.33 5.23
N ASP A 9 20.09 -7.83 4.14
CA ASP A 9 21.52 -7.56 3.98
C ASP A 9 21.99 -6.37 4.84
N TYR A 10 21.14 -5.35 5.00
CA TYR A 10 21.37 -4.27 5.95
C TYR A 10 21.45 -4.78 7.39
N PHE A 11 20.52 -5.66 7.81
CA PHE A 11 20.54 -6.22 9.17
C PHE A 11 21.79 -7.05 9.42
N GLU A 12 22.19 -7.90 8.47
CA GLU A 12 23.44 -8.65 8.56
C GLU A 12 24.65 -7.74 8.75
N THR A 13 24.79 -6.71 7.91
CA THR A 13 25.91 -5.78 7.96
C THR A 13 25.90 -4.89 9.20
N ARG A 14 24.70 -4.55 9.72
CA ARG A 14 24.54 -3.66 10.88
C ARG A 14 24.81 -4.37 12.22
N PHE A 15 24.51 -5.65 12.29
CA PHE A 15 24.70 -6.49 13.48
C PHE A 15 25.97 -7.35 13.41
N SER A 16 26.78 -7.20 12.35
CA SER A 16 28.01 -7.99 12.11
C SER A 16 27.76 -9.49 12.24
N ASP A 17 26.70 -9.99 11.60
CA ASP A 17 26.33 -11.40 11.63
C ASP A 17 27.19 -12.21 10.66
N ASP A 18 28.30 -12.75 11.14
CA ASP A 18 29.22 -13.60 10.35
C ASP A 18 28.60 -14.93 9.91
N LYS A 19 27.44 -15.33 10.47
CA LYS A 19 26.78 -16.62 10.16
C LYS A 19 25.61 -16.48 9.18
N HIS A 20 25.28 -15.27 8.73
CA HIS A 20 24.16 -14.99 7.81
C HIS A 20 22.78 -15.47 8.30
N ILE A 21 22.63 -15.79 9.59
CA ILE A 21 21.40 -16.35 10.17
C ILE A 21 20.31 -15.28 10.18
N LEU A 22 20.66 -14.05 10.53
CA LEU A 22 19.74 -12.91 10.58
C LEU A 22 19.24 -12.53 9.19
N ARG A 23 20.09 -12.64 8.16
CA ARG A 23 19.68 -12.47 6.76
C ARG A 23 18.67 -13.54 6.35
N LEU A 24 18.96 -14.82 6.66
CA LEU A 24 18.08 -15.93 6.27
C LEU A 24 16.71 -15.83 6.94
N ILE A 25 16.67 -15.59 8.26
CA ILE A 25 15.43 -15.50 9.03
C ILE A 25 14.61 -14.29 8.55
N SER A 26 15.23 -13.11 8.42
CA SER A 26 14.51 -11.91 7.98
C SER A 26 13.98 -12.05 6.55
N ALA A 27 14.78 -12.60 5.61
CA ALA A 27 14.35 -12.83 4.24
C ALA A 27 13.19 -13.83 4.18
N PHE A 28 13.24 -14.90 4.97
CA PHE A 28 12.18 -15.91 5.05
C PHE A 28 10.88 -15.33 5.61
N VAL A 29 10.97 -14.55 6.69
CA VAL A 29 9.81 -13.85 7.28
C VAL A 29 9.21 -12.90 6.25
N ILE A 30 10.02 -12.03 5.63
CA ILE A 30 9.54 -11.09 4.60
C ILE A 30 8.85 -11.86 3.46
N LEU A 31 9.45 -12.95 2.98
CA LEU A 31 8.89 -13.75 1.90
C LEU A 31 7.50 -14.29 2.23
N ILE A 32 7.33 -14.91 3.40
CA ILE A 32 6.03 -15.47 3.82
C ILE A 32 4.97 -14.37 3.92
N PHE A 33 5.26 -13.28 4.63
CA PHE A 33 4.29 -12.21 4.83
C PHE A 33 3.92 -11.50 3.52
N PHE A 34 4.87 -11.32 2.60
CA PHE A 34 4.59 -10.72 1.30
C PHE A 34 3.75 -11.62 0.39
N ILE A 35 3.88 -12.94 0.48
CA ILE A 35 3.02 -13.86 -0.28
C ILE A 35 1.55 -13.65 0.11
N PHE A 36 1.24 -13.61 1.41
CA PHE A 36 -0.12 -13.36 1.88
C PHE A 36 -0.61 -11.95 1.52
N TYR A 37 0.26 -10.95 1.62
CA TYR A 37 -0.06 -9.58 1.26
C TYR A 37 -0.44 -9.44 -0.22
N ILE A 38 0.39 -9.94 -1.14
CA ILE A 38 0.13 -9.87 -2.58
C ILE A 38 -1.09 -10.72 -2.97
N SER A 39 -1.24 -11.91 -2.38
CA SER A 39 -2.41 -12.77 -2.60
C SER A 39 -3.71 -12.05 -2.21
N SER A 40 -3.75 -11.43 -1.04
CA SER A 40 -4.90 -10.63 -0.59
C SER A 40 -5.24 -9.49 -1.57
N GLY A 41 -4.22 -8.80 -2.08
CA GLY A 41 -4.37 -7.74 -3.08
C GLY A 41 -4.99 -8.23 -4.39
N LEU A 42 -4.50 -9.36 -4.94
CA LEU A 42 -5.03 -9.96 -6.16
C LEU A 42 -6.48 -10.43 -6.00
N VAL A 43 -6.80 -11.08 -4.87
CA VAL A 43 -8.16 -11.53 -4.56
C VAL A 43 -9.12 -10.35 -4.42
N SER A 44 -8.70 -9.29 -3.73
CA SER A 44 -9.49 -8.06 -3.58
C SER A 44 -9.77 -7.41 -4.93
N GLY A 45 -8.73 -7.33 -5.79
CA GLY A 45 -8.87 -6.83 -7.17
C GLY A 45 -9.87 -7.65 -7.98
N ALA A 46 -9.76 -8.99 -7.96
CA ALA A 46 -10.68 -9.87 -8.69
C ALA A 46 -12.13 -9.69 -8.23
N LYS A 47 -12.38 -9.58 -6.92
CA LYS A 47 -13.71 -9.28 -6.37
C LYS A 47 -14.24 -7.91 -6.80
N LEU A 48 -13.38 -6.90 -6.89
CA LEU A 48 -13.77 -5.58 -7.37
C LEU A 48 -14.20 -5.61 -8.84
N PHE A 49 -13.47 -6.35 -9.69
CA PHE A 49 -13.85 -6.55 -11.09
C PHE A 49 -15.15 -7.34 -11.23
N GLU A 50 -15.36 -8.36 -10.40
CA GLU A 50 -16.61 -9.12 -10.34
C GLU A 50 -17.79 -8.23 -9.94
N ALA A 51 -17.64 -7.43 -8.88
CA ALA A 51 -18.71 -6.57 -8.38
C ALA A 51 -19.03 -5.38 -9.32
N THR A 52 -18.02 -4.86 -10.02
CA THR A 52 -18.17 -3.65 -10.86
C THR A 52 -18.58 -3.99 -12.29
N PHE A 53 -17.97 -5.02 -12.89
CA PHE A 53 -18.17 -5.36 -14.31
C PHE A 53 -18.95 -6.66 -14.52
N GLY A 54 -19.28 -7.40 -13.46
CA GLY A 54 -19.97 -8.70 -13.57
C GLY A 54 -19.11 -9.81 -14.15
N ILE A 55 -17.78 -9.63 -14.21
CA ILE A 55 -16.85 -10.64 -14.71
C ILE A 55 -16.71 -11.74 -13.66
N GLN A 56 -16.85 -13.00 -14.05
CA GLN A 56 -16.67 -14.13 -13.14
C GLN A 56 -15.29 -14.06 -12.43
N TYR A 57 -15.29 -14.24 -11.10
CA TYR A 57 -14.11 -14.16 -10.24
C TYR A 57 -12.88 -14.88 -10.80
N ASN A 58 -13.04 -16.13 -11.27
CA ASN A 58 -11.93 -16.94 -11.78
C ASN A 58 -11.24 -16.27 -12.97
N TYR A 59 -12.01 -15.71 -13.90
CA TYR A 59 -11.45 -15.00 -15.06
C TYR A 59 -10.79 -13.68 -14.64
N ALA A 60 -11.43 -12.91 -13.77
CA ALA A 60 -10.86 -11.66 -13.25
C ALA A 60 -9.52 -11.90 -12.54
N LEU A 61 -9.44 -12.94 -11.71
CA LEU A 61 -8.23 -13.32 -10.99
C LEU A 61 -7.13 -13.80 -11.93
N SER A 62 -7.41 -14.74 -12.83
CA SER A 62 -6.40 -15.33 -13.71
C SER A 62 -5.86 -14.31 -14.71
N ILE A 63 -6.74 -13.53 -15.36
CA ILE A 63 -6.33 -12.51 -16.34
C ILE A 63 -5.59 -11.37 -15.64
N GLY A 64 -6.11 -10.88 -14.51
CA GLY A 64 -5.47 -9.83 -13.73
C GLY A 64 -4.07 -10.22 -13.25
N THR A 65 -3.92 -11.44 -12.73
CA THR A 65 -2.62 -12.00 -12.32
C THR A 65 -1.68 -12.12 -13.50
N LEU A 66 -2.14 -12.63 -14.65
CA LEU A 66 -1.32 -12.78 -15.85
C LEU A 66 -0.78 -11.43 -16.32
N ILE A 67 -1.62 -10.39 -16.37
CA ILE A 67 -1.22 -9.03 -16.77
C ILE A 67 -0.16 -8.50 -15.79
N ILE A 68 -0.42 -8.59 -14.48
CA ILE A 68 0.49 -8.09 -13.44
C ILE A 68 1.85 -8.77 -13.50
N VAL A 69 1.88 -10.09 -13.58
CA VAL A 69 3.12 -10.87 -13.69
C VAL A 69 3.85 -10.51 -14.99
N SER A 70 3.14 -10.40 -16.11
CA SER A 70 3.75 -10.12 -17.41
C SER A 70 4.49 -8.78 -17.43
N TYR A 71 3.86 -7.67 -17.02
CA TYR A 71 4.54 -6.38 -17.05
C TYR A 71 5.63 -6.27 -15.97
N THR A 72 5.46 -6.96 -14.84
CA THR A 72 6.48 -6.99 -13.77
C THR A 72 7.73 -7.73 -14.23
N PHE A 73 7.56 -8.86 -14.94
CA PHE A 73 8.67 -9.69 -15.40
C PHE A 73 9.39 -9.07 -16.60
N LEU A 74 8.65 -8.52 -17.58
CA LEU A 74 9.23 -7.98 -18.82
C LEU A 74 9.85 -6.59 -18.64
N GLY A 75 9.32 -5.78 -17.72
CA GLY A 75 9.66 -4.37 -17.63
C GLY A 75 10.82 -4.01 -16.70
N GLY A 76 11.20 -4.90 -15.78
CA GLY A 76 12.23 -4.63 -14.77
C GLY A 76 11.89 -3.45 -13.84
N TYR A 77 12.87 -3.00 -13.04
CA TYR A 77 12.65 -1.96 -12.02
C TYR A 77 12.08 -0.65 -12.58
N LYS A 78 12.54 -0.22 -13.77
CA LYS A 78 12.08 1.04 -14.38
C LYS A 78 10.60 1.01 -14.78
N ALA A 79 10.12 -0.09 -15.38
CA ALA A 79 8.71 -0.19 -15.74
C ALA A 79 7.82 -0.20 -14.50
N VAL A 80 8.24 -0.92 -13.46
CA VAL A 80 7.53 -0.95 -12.17
C VAL A 80 7.42 0.46 -11.57
N CYS A 81 8.49 1.25 -11.59
CA CYS A 81 8.44 2.65 -11.12
C CYS A 81 7.48 3.51 -11.94
N TRP A 82 7.46 3.36 -13.26
CA TRP A 82 6.54 4.12 -14.12
C TRP A 82 5.07 3.73 -13.90
N THR A 83 4.77 2.44 -13.78
CA THR A 83 3.41 1.98 -13.48
C THR A 83 2.95 2.45 -12.11
N ASP A 84 3.84 2.42 -11.11
CA ASP A 84 3.56 2.89 -9.76
C ASP A 84 3.26 4.40 -9.73
N LEU A 85 4.02 5.21 -10.48
CA LEU A 85 3.76 6.64 -10.62
C LEU A 85 2.37 6.92 -11.19
N ILE A 86 2.02 6.25 -12.30
CA ILE A 86 0.71 6.44 -12.95
C ILE A 86 -0.42 5.99 -12.02
N GLN A 87 -0.28 4.85 -11.37
CA GLN A 87 -1.27 4.34 -10.40
C GLN A 87 -1.40 5.28 -9.19
N GLY A 88 -0.30 5.81 -8.68
CA GLY A 88 -0.30 6.77 -7.57
C GLY A 88 -1.01 8.07 -7.94
N LEU A 89 -0.75 8.62 -9.13
CA LEU A 89 -1.45 9.81 -9.63
C LEU A 89 -2.95 9.55 -9.82
N LEU A 90 -3.33 8.40 -10.37
CA LEU A 90 -4.73 7.99 -10.51
C LEU A 90 -5.40 7.90 -9.14
N MET A 91 -4.79 7.21 -8.16
CA MET A 91 -5.32 7.11 -6.80
C MET A 91 -5.46 8.47 -6.13
N MET A 92 -4.47 9.36 -6.28
CA MET A 92 -4.52 10.72 -5.73
C MET A 92 -5.67 11.52 -6.34
N SER A 93 -5.85 11.45 -7.67
CA SER A 93 -6.99 12.10 -8.33
C SER A 93 -8.32 11.56 -7.84
N ALA A 94 -8.47 10.24 -7.66
CA ALA A 94 -9.68 9.62 -7.15
C ALA A 94 -9.98 10.09 -5.72
N LEU A 95 -8.96 10.22 -4.87
CA LEU A 95 -9.08 10.72 -3.50
C LEU A 95 -9.63 12.17 -3.44
N ILE A 96 -9.38 12.99 -4.46
CA ILE A 96 -9.87 14.37 -4.54
C ILE A 96 -11.24 14.42 -5.24
N VAL A 97 -11.38 13.76 -6.39
CA VAL A 97 -12.57 13.85 -7.24
C VAL A 97 -13.76 13.17 -6.57
N VAL A 98 -13.59 11.99 -5.98
CA VAL A 98 -14.70 11.22 -5.41
C VAL A 98 -15.42 11.99 -4.30
N PRO A 99 -14.74 12.56 -3.27
CA PRO A 99 -15.42 13.35 -2.25
C PRO A 99 -16.13 14.59 -2.81
N ILE A 100 -15.53 15.27 -3.79
CA ILE A 100 -16.13 16.47 -4.42
C ILE A 100 -17.44 16.09 -5.13
N VAL A 101 -17.39 15.09 -6.01
CA VAL A 101 -18.56 14.64 -6.77
C VAL A 101 -19.66 14.13 -5.83
N MET A 102 -19.29 13.33 -4.82
CA MET A 102 -20.24 12.85 -3.81
C MET A 102 -20.88 14.00 -3.03
N THR A 103 -20.10 15.00 -2.63
CA THR A 103 -20.63 16.17 -1.90
C THR A 103 -21.62 16.96 -2.75
N ILE A 104 -21.33 17.16 -4.03
CA ILE A 104 -22.25 17.84 -4.96
C ILE A 104 -23.52 17.00 -5.17
N HIS A 105 -23.37 15.69 -5.37
CA HIS A 105 -24.51 14.78 -5.58
C HIS A 105 -25.46 14.73 -4.38
N LEU A 106 -24.93 14.82 -3.16
CA LEU A 106 -25.71 14.85 -1.93
C LEU A 106 -26.38 16.21 -1.65
N GLY A 107 -26.20 17.23 -2.50
CA GLY A 107 -26.77 18.56 -2.29
C GLY A 107 -25.90 19.52 -1.48
N GLY A 108 -24.60 19.21 -1.33
CA GLY A 108 -23.61 20.02 -0.63
C GLY A 108 -23.21 19.48 0.74
N ILE A 109 -22.20 20.10 1.36
CA ILE A 109 -21.63 19.67 2.64
C ILE A 109 -22.69 19.66 3.76
N GLY A 110 -23.57 20.67 3.77
CA GLY A 110 -24.61 20.81 4.79
C GLY A 110 -25.59 19.64 4.80
N GLU A 111 -26.01 19.17 3.62
CA GLU A 111 -26.92 18.04 3.50
C GLU A 111 -26.20 16.71 3.75
N GLY A 112 -24.95 16.58 3.31
CA GLY A 112 -24.08 15.44 3.66
C GLY A 112 -23.94 15.26 5.17
N ILE A 113 -23.75 16.34 5.94
CA ILE A 113 -23.68 16.26 7.41
C ILE A 113 -25.02 15.84 8.03
N LYS A 114 -26.17 16.27 7.48
CA LYS A 114 -27.48 15.82 7.97
C LYS A 114 -27.68 14.33 7.73
N ILE A 115 -27.37 13.83 6.54
CA ILE A 115 -27.45 12.41 6.21
C ILE A 115 -26.57 11.58 7.16
N ILE A 116 -25.36 12.06 7.46
CA ILE A 116 -24.48 11.38 8.43
C ILE A 116 -25.10 11.38 9.83
N ARG A 117 -25.70 12.49 10.27
CA ARG A 117 -26.40 12.56 11.58
C ARG A 117 -27.57 11.60 11.69
N GLU A 118 -28.28 11.37 10.59
CA GLU A 118 -29.44 10.46 10.56
C GLU A 118 -29.03 8.99 10.55
N ILE A 119 -27.97 8.63 9.81
CA ILE A 119 -27.55 7.23 9.64
C ILE A 119 -26.64 6.78 10.79
N LYS A 120 -25.58 7.53 11.07
CA LYS A 120 -24.57 7.23 12.09
C LYS A 120 -23.96 8.53 12.64
N PRO A 121 -24.58 9.17 13.64
CA PRO A 121 -24.08 10.43 14.21
C PRO A 121 -22.69 10.28 14.85
N GLU A 122 -22.32 9.05 15.24
CA GLU A 122 -21.01 8.69 15.80
C GLU A 122 -19.84 8.99 14.83
N ASN A 123 -20.07 8.95 13.51
CA ASN A 123 -19.03 9.21 12.50
C ASN A 123 -18.60 10.69 12.43
N LEU A 124 -19.34 11.61 13.05
CA LEU A 124 -18.99 13.04 13.12
C LEU A 124 -18.12 13.37 14.34
N SER A 125 -18.06 12.47 15.31
CA SER A 125 -17.29 12.64 16.53
C SER A 125 -15.95 11.93 16.38
N PHE A 126 -14.84 12.69 16.37
CA PHE A 126 -13.49 12.15 16.18
C PHE A 126 -13.04 11.14 17.26
N LEU A 127 -13.70 11.14 18.42
CA LEU A 127 -13.30 10.37 19.62
C LEU A 127 -14.41 9.46 20.16
N GLN A 128 -15.61 9.47 19.56
CA GLN A 128 -16.73 8.69 20.07
C GLN A 128 -16.73 7.33 19.38
N GLY A 129 -16.35 6.28 20.11
CA GLY A 129 -16.19 4.92 19.59
C GLY A 129 -14.74 4.51 19.27
N SER A 130 -13.76 5.42 19.41
CA SER A 130 -12.34 5.06 19.30
C SER A 130 -11.89 4.33 20.57
N SER A 131 -11.97 3.00 20.56
CA SER A 131 -11.34 2.18 21.60
C SER A 131 -9.83 2.44 21.62
N VAL A 132 -9.18 2.28 22.78
CA VAL A 132 -7.71 2.33 22.88
C VAL A 132 -7.07 1.39 21.86
N VAL A 133 -7.71 0.25 21.59
CA VAL A 133 -7.31 -0.72 20.56
C VAL A 133 -7.38 -0.12 19.15
N ALA A 134 -8.43 0.63 18.81
CA ALA A 134 -8.56 1.28 17.50
C ALA A 134 -7.47 2.34 17.28
N ILE A 135 -7.13 3.12 18.32
CA ILE A 135 -6.06 4.12 18.26
C ILE A 135 -4.71 3.43 18.05
N ILE A 136 -4.40 2.40 18.85
CA ILE A 136 -3.16 1.62 18.71
C ILE A 136 -3.09 0.95 17.33
N SER A 137 -4.20 0.42 16.81
CA SER A 137 -4.25 -0.22 15.50
C SER A 137 -4.00 0.78 14.36
N SER A 138 -4.58 1.99 14.44
CA SER A 138 -4.33 3.06 13.48
C SER A 138 -2.88 3.54 13.53
N LEU A 139 -2.29 3.66 14.73
CA LEU A 139 -0.87 3.98 14.89
C LEU A 139 0.03 2.86 14.35
N ALA A 140 -0.32 1.59 14.55
CA ALA A 140 0.42 0.46 14.01
C ALA A 140 0.44 0.48 12.48
N TRP A 141 -0.68 0.86 11.84
CA TRP A 141 -0.72 1.06 10.39
C TRP A 141 0.17 2.22 9.93
N GLY A 142 0.06 3.38 10.57
CA GLY A 142 0.82 4.58 10.21
C GLY A 142 2.33 4.42 10.43
N LEU A 143 2.74 3.90 11.59
CA LEU A 143 4.15 3.66 11.92
C LEU A 143 4.71 2.46 11.14
N GLY A 144 3.89 1.43 10.90
CA GLY A 144 4.28 0.25 10.15
C GLY A 144 4.65 0.54 8.69
N TYR A 145 4.07 1.58 8.09
CA TYR A 145 4.37 1.99 6.72
C TYR A 145 5.85 2.27 6.48
N PHE A 146 6.53 2.93 7.43
CA PHE A 146 7.97 3.22 7.34
C PHE A 146 8.85 1.96 7.37
N GLY A 147 8.35 0.86 7.94
CA GLY A 147 9.05 -0.42 8.02
C GLY A 147 8.85 -1.31 6.80
N GLN A 148 8.02 -0.91 5.83
CA GLN A 148 7.66 -1.77 4.71
C GLN A 148 8.83 -1.92 3.72
N PRO A 149 9.23 -3.17 3.39
CA PRO A 149 10.40 -3.39 2.56
C PRO A 149 10.40 -2.70 1.21
N HIS A 150 9.24 -2.62 0.55
CA HIS A 150 9.13 -2.01 -0.77
C HIS A 150 9.35 -0.49 -0.75
N ILE A 151 9.06 0.20 0.36
CA ILE A 151 9.33 1.63 0.55
C ILE A 151 10.81 1.84 0.89
N LEU A 152 11.32 1.07 1.85
CA LEU A 152 12.69 1.19 2.32
C LEU A 152 13.71 0.91 1.19
N VAL A 153 13.47 -0.10 0.35
CA VAL A 153 14.35 -0.40 -0.79
C VAL A 153 14.37 0.74 -1.82
N ARG A 154 13.26 1.48 -2.00
CA ARG A 154 13.23 2.68 -2.86
C ARG A 154 14.12 3.79 -2.30
N PHE A 155 14.08 4.03 -1.00
CA PHE A 155 15.00 4.99 -0.35
C PHE A 155 16.47 4.54 -0.43
N MET A 156 16.74 3.23 -0.27
CA MET A 156 18.09 2.68 -0.42
C MET A 156 18.64 2.79 -1.85
N SER A 157 17.76 2.87 -2.86
CA SER A 157 18.13 3.02 -4.27
C SER A 157 18.45 4.47 -4.69
N ILE A 158 18.28 5.44 -3.80
CA ILE A 158 18.58 6.85 -4.08
C ILE A 158 20.09 7.05 -4.25
N ARG A 159 20.48 7.63 -5.40
CA ARG A 159 21.89 7.78 -5.82
C ARG A 159 22.70 8.77 -4.98
N SER A 160 22.05 9.76 -4.36
CA SER A 160 22.72 10.76 -3.53
C SER A 160 21.82 11.24 -2.40
N ILE A 161 22.39 11.41 -1.21
CA ILE A 161 21.72 12.00 -0.05
C ILE A 161 21.13 13.39 -0.36
N ARG A 162 21.70 14.11 -1.34
CA ARG A 162 21.16 15.40 -1.82
C ARG A 162 19.81 15.31 -2.52
N ASP A 163 19.41 14.13 -2.99
CA ASP A 163 18.12 13.90 -3.67
C ASP A 163 17.03 13.37 -2.75
N VAL A 164 17.35 13.05 -1.48
CA VAL A 164 16.37 12.60 -0.46
C VAL A 164 15.23 13.61 -0.25
N PRO A 165 15.48 14.94 -0.20
CA PRO A 165 14.38 15.92 -0.07
C PRO A 165 13.45 16.01 -1.28
N LYS A 166 13.87 15.51 -2.46
CA LYS A 166 13.02 15.47 -3.67
C LYS A 166 12.17 14.20 -3.74
N ALA A 167 12.48 13.19 -2.91
CA ALA A 167 11.84 11.88 -2.90
C ALA A 167 10.88 11.67 -1.72
N THR A 168 10.83 12.64 -0.79
CA THR A 168 9.91 12.69 0.36
C THR A 168 8.82 13.70 0.08
#